data_AF-A0AAI8B4J7-F1
#
_entry.id   AF-A0AAI8B4J7-F1
#
_cell.length_a   1.000
_cell.length_b   1.000
_cell.length_c   1.000
_cell.angle_alpha   90.00
_cell.angle_beta   90.00
_cell.angle_gamma   90.00
#
_symmetry.space_group_name_H-M   'P 1'
#
loop_
_entity.id
_entity.type
_entity.pdbx_description
1 polymer ?
#
loop_
_entity_poly.entity_id
_entity_poly.type
_entity_poly.pdbx_seq_one_letter_code
_entity_poly.pdbx_strand_id
1 'polypeptide(L)' 'MKRKVAIIALLLLAALTGCASKSETVRQPIATVCPTLPAPPAWVMVPPPMQTSTERLRSAFSPSPATISVRSTN' A
#
# COMPACT_ATOMS: atom_id res chain seq x y z
N MET A 1 54.64 17.75 19.94
CA MET A 1 53.62 18.05 18.91
C MET A 1 53.64 17.09 17.73
N LYS A 2 54.80 16.81 17.12
CA LYS A 2 54.97 15.93 15.95
C LYS A 2 54.31 14.53 16.06
N ARG A 3 54.43 13.87 17.23
CA ARG A 3 53.80 12.55 17.48
C ARG A 3 52.27 12.59 17.46
N LYS A 4 51.64 13.66 17.97
CA LYS A 4 50.18 13.80 17.98
C LYS A 4 49.63 13.98 16.56
N VAL A 5 50.34 14.74 15.72
CA VAL A 5 50.00 14.96 14.32
C VAL A 5 50.10 13.65 13.51
N ALA A 6 51.13 12.84 13.75
CA ALA A 6 51.28 11.56 13.09
C ALA A 6 50.14 10.58 13.41
N ILE A 7 49.69 10.54 14.68
CA ILE A 7 48.58 9.70 15.11
C ILE A 7 47.26 10.14 14.45
N ILE A 8 47.00 11.46 14.41
CA ILE A 8 45.81 12.00 13.76
C ILE A 8 45.82 11.69 12.26
N ALA A 9 46.96 11.85 11.59
CA ALA A 9 47.09 11.52 10.17
C ALA A 9 46.81 10.04 9.89
N LEU A 10 47.29 9.14 10.75
CA LEU A 10 47.02 7.70 10.67
C LEU A 10 45.54 7.36 10.87
N LEU A 11 44.88 8.00 11.85
CA LEU A 11 43.45 7.81 12.11
C LEU A 11 42.58 8.32 10.95
N LEU A 12 42.95 9.45 10.35
CA LEU A 12 42.27 9.99 9.17
C LEU A 12 42.41 9.07 7.95
N LEU A 13 43.58 8.48 7.75
CA LEU A 13 43.82 7.52 6.66
C LEU A 13 42.98 6.25 6.83
N ALA A 14 42.87 5.75 8.06
CA ALA A 14 42.05 4.58 8.38
C ALA A 14 40.54 4.83 8.24
N ALA A 15 40.08 6.06 8.49
CA ALA A 15 38.68 6.43 8.27
C ALA A 15 38.30 6.44 6.77
N LEU A 16 39.23 6.79 5.90
CA LEU A 16 38.99 6.88 4.45
C LEU A 16 38.98 5.49 3.76
N THR A 17 39.68 4.49 4.29
CA THR A 17 39.69 3.13 3.73
C THR A 17 38.41 2.35 3.99
N GLY A 18 37.52 2.84 4.86
CA GLY A 18 36.20 2.25 5.14
C GLY A 18 35.09 2.65 4.17
N CYS A 19 35.32 3.64 3.28
CA CYS A 19 34.31 4.11 2.32
C CYS A 19 34.42 3.41 0.96
N ALA A 20 34.77 2.12 0.95
CA ALA A 20 34.45 1.26 -0.18
C ALA A 20 33.03 0.72 0.04
N SER A 21 32.03 1.60 -0.02
CA SER A 21 30.67 1.13 -0.30
C SER A 21 30.78 0.34 -1.58
N LYS A 22 30.55 -0.98 -1.51
CA LYS A 22 30.25 -1.78 -2.68
C LYS A 22 29.02 -1.11 -3.28
N SER A 23 29.24 -0.19 -4.21
CA SER A 23 28.21 0.27 -5.14
C SER A 23 27.71 -1.01 -5.75
N GLU A 24 26.56 -1.45 -5.24
CA GLU A 24 25.94 -2.72 -5.53
C GLU A 24 25.96 -2.84 -7.04
N THR A 25 26.84 -3.74 -7.51
CA THR A 25 27.11 -4.04 -8.90
C THR A 25 25.82 -3.86 -9.66
N VAL A 26 25.78 -2.80 -10.48
CA VAL A 26 24.67 -2.40 -11.36
C VAL A 26 23.80 -3.63 -11.61
N ARG A 27 22.72 -3.76 -10.82
CA ARG A 27 21.78 -4.88 -10.98
C ARG A 27 21.20 -4.66 -12.36
N GLN A 28 21.77 -5.34 -13.35
CA GLN A 28 21.28 -5.25 -14.71
C GLN A 28 19.82 -5.71 -14.65
N PRO A 29 18.87 -4.88 -15.11
CA PRO A 29 17.48 -5.30 -15.15
C PRO A 29 17.41 -6.48 -16.13
N ILE A 30 17.32 -7.69 -15.59
CA ILE A 30 16.99 -8.86 -16.39
C ILE A 30 15.51 -8.69 -16.72
N ALA A 31 15.23 -8.41 -17.99
CA ALA A 31 13.88 -8.54 -18.52
C ALA A 31 13.51 -10.02 -18.48
N THR A 32 12.87 -10.45 -17.38
CA THR A 32 12.29 -11.78 -17.28
C THR A 32 10.99 -11.81 -18.07
N VAL A 33 10.74 -12.91 -18.77
CA VAL A 33 9.45 -13.14 -19.42
C VAL A 33 8.41 -13.31 -18.33
N CYS A 34 7.49 -12.35 -18.21
CA CYS A 34 6.35 -12.49 -17.31
C CYS A 34 5.47 -13.66 -17.78
N PRO A 35 5.06 -14.57 -16.89
CA PRO A 35 4.09 -15.59 -17.27
C PRO A 35 2.78 -14.92 -17.68
N THR A 36 2.20 -15.39 -18.79
CA THR A 36 0.86 -14.97 -19.19
C THR A 36 -0.15 -15.49 -18.16
N LEU A 37 -0.86 -14.57 -17.49
CA LEU A 37 -1.93 -14.94 -16.59
C LEU A 37 -3.14 -15.44 -17.39
N PRO A 38 -3.83 -16.50 -16.94
CA PRO A 38 -5.07 -16.94 -17.57
C PRO A 38 -6.14 -15.85 -17.44
N ALA A 39 -7.06 -15.81 -18.40
CA ALA A 39 -8.21 -14.93 -18.31
C ALA A 39 -9.01 -15.23 -17.04
N PRO A 40 -9.50 -14.21 -16.32
CA PRO A 40 -10.33 -14.43 -15.14
C PRO A 40 -11.60 -15.18 -15.54
N PRO A 41 -12.10 -16.08 -14.67
CA PRO A 41 -13.31 -16.82 -14.98
C PRO A 41 -14.53 -15.90 -15.00
N ALA A 42 -15.52 -16.24 -15.83
CA ALA A 42 -16.68 -15.39 -16.13
C ALA A 42 -17.47 -14.94 -14.89
N TRP A 43 -17.50 -15.75 -13.81
CA TRP A 43 -18.20 -15.41 -12.57
C TRP A 43 -17.54 -14.25 -11.80
N VAL A 44 -16.24 -13.99 -11.99
CA VAL A 44 -15.53 -12.84 -11.39
C VAL A 44 -15.80 -11.56 -12.17
N MET A 45 -16.15 -11.68 -13.46
CA MET A 45 -16.48 -10.54 -14.32
C MET A 45 -17.95 -10.11 -14.20
N VAL A 46 -18.74 -10.77 -13.35
CA VAL A 46 -20.14 -10.38 -13.11
C VAL A 46 -20.16 -9.01 -12.43
N PRO A 47 -20.79 -8.00 -13.03
CA PRO A 47 -20.88 -6.68 -12.41
C PRO A 47 -21.65 -6.77 -11.09
N PRO A 48 -21.29 -5.94 -10.10
CA PRO A 48 -22.01 -5.93 -8.83
C PRO A 48 -23.50 -5.59 -9.04
N PRO A 49 -24.39 -6.12 -8.21
CA PRO A 49 -25.82 -5.82 -8.32
C PRO A 49 -26.07 -4.34 -8.06
N MET A 50 -27.04 -3.75 -8.78
CA MET A 50 -27.44 -2.35 -8.66
C MET A 50 -27.83 -1.95 -7.22
N GLN A 51 -28.33 -2.90 -6.42
CA GLN A 51 -28.61 -2.72 -5.00
C GLN A 51 -28.18 -3.96 -4.22
N THR A 52 -27.56 -3.72 -3.08
CA THR A 52 -27.21 -4.80 -2.13
C THR A 52 -28.47 -5.28 -1.42
N SER A 53 -28.44 -6.51 -0.89
CA SER A 53 -29.54 -7.05 -0.07
C SER A 53 -29.86 -6.13 1.11
N THR A 54 -28.83 -5.52 1.72
CA THR A 54 -28.98 -4.56 2.81
C THR A 54 -29.73 -3.31 2.37
N GLU A 55 -29.44 -2.77 1.18
CA GLU A 55 -30.11 -1.58 0.65
C GLU A 55 -31.60 -1.86 0.39
N ARG A 56 -31.91 -3.05 -0.17
CA ARG A 56 -33.29 -3.49 -0.41
C ARG A 56 -34.07 -3.63 0.89
N LEU A 57 -33.47 -4.23 1.92
CA LEU A 57 -34.09 -4.36 3.25
C LEU A 57 -34.31 -2.98 3.87
N ARG A 58 -33.30 -2.10 3.81
CA ARG A 58 -33.41 -0.74 4.34
C ARG A 58 -34.54 0.05 3.66
N SER A 59 -34.68 -0.08 2.35
CA SER A 59 -35.77 0.56 1.60
C SER A 59 -37.14 -0.02 1.99
N ALA A 60 -37.25 -1.35 2.11
CA ALA A 60 -38.50 -2.03 2.48
C ALA A 60 -38.99 -1.67 3.89
N PHE A 61 -38.07 -1.42 4.82
CA PHE A 61 -38.38 -1.08 6.22
C PHE A 61 -38.22 0.41 6.52
N SER A 62 -38.05 1.27 5.51
CA SER A 62 -37.95 2.71 5.73
C SER A 62 -39.30 3.27 6.17
N PRO A 63 -39.39 3.99 7.30
CA PRO A 63 -40.65 4.58 7.73
C PRO A 63 -41.11 5.63 6.72
N SER A 64 -42.37 5.53 6.29
CA SER A 64 -42.98 6.54 5.42
C SER A 64 -43.19 7.85 6.20
N PRO A 65 -42.94 9.04 5.61
CA PRO A 65 -43.14 10.33 6.28
C PRO A 65 -44.54 10.56 6.85
N ALA A 66 -45.54 9.83 6.37
CA ALA A 66 -46.93 9.91 6.83
C ALA A 66 -47.17 9.33 8.25
N THR A 67 -46.24 8.55 8.81
CA THR A 67 -46.45 7.84 10.09
C THR A 67 -46.13 8.71 11.33
N ILE A 68 -45.58 9.92 11.17
CA ILE A 68 -45.21 10.79 12.30
C ILE A 68 -46.41 11.57 12.86
N SER A 69 -47.56 11.60 12.18
CA SER A 69 -48.69 12.48 12.56
C SER A 69 -49.67 11.91 13.59
N VAL A 70 -49.56 10.65 14.04
CA VAL A 70 -50.63 10.00 14.85
C VAL A 70 -50.32 9.90 16.35
N ARG A 71 -49.14 10.33 16.83
CA ARG A 71 -48.84 10.26 18.28
C ARG A 71 -48.63 11.64 18.90
N SER A 72 -49.72 12.40 19.01
CA SER A 72 -49.82 13.54 19.93
C SER A 72 -51.28 13.78 20.34
N THR A 73 -51.93 12.82 21.02
CA THR A 73 -53.08 13.12 21.89
C THR A 73 -53.39 11.97 22.87
N ASN A 74 -52.68 11.92 24.00
CA ASN A 74 -53.25 11.74 25.34
C ASN A 74 -52.16 11.93 26.39
#